data_AF-A0AAP0B2Y2-F1
#
_entry.id   AF-A0AAP0B2Y2-F1
#
_cell.length_a   1.000
_cell.length_b   1.000
_cell.length_c   1.000
_cell.angle_alpha   90.00
_cell.angle_beta   90.00
_cell.angle_gamma   90.00
#
_symmetry.space_group_name_H-M   'P 1'
#
loop_
_entity.id
_entity.type
_entity.pdbx_description
1 polymer ?
#
loop_
_entity_poly.entity_id
_entity_poly.type
_entity_poly.pdbx_seq_one_letter_code
_entity_poly.pdbx_strand_id
1 'polypeptide(L)'
;MLDHSSESATISFSYAHQGVRGAHSATACSSSQWIIDSGATDHMTGSATGFASYSSLSGRDKVSIVDGSLSLIAGKGFIPCSSLTLTLVLHAPKFTRNLLSISHLINSMNCSVTFFPPCVFFRT
;
A
#
# COMPACT_ATOMS: atom_id res chain seq x y z
N MET A 1 -11.89 -26.09 -13.13
CA MET A 1 -11.84 -25.73 -11.70
C MET A 1 -10.39 -25.91 -11.27
N LEU A 2 -9.60 -24.85 -11.33
CA LEU A 2 -8.25 -24.81 -10.77
C LEU A 2 -8.24 -23.60 -9.84
N ASP A 3 -8.25 -23.88 -8.54
CA ASP A 3 -8.09 -22.88 -7.51
C ASP A 3 -6.68 -22.29 -7.63
N HIS A 4 -6.60 -21.01 -7.99
CA HIS A 4 -5.37 -20.25 -7.78
C HIS A 4 -5.51 -19.56 -6.43
N SER A 5 -5.13 -20.29 -5.38
CA SER A 5 -4.86 -19.69 -4.08
C SER A 5 -3.76 -18.64 -4.28
N SER A 6 -4.13 -17.36 -4.24
CA SER A 6 -3.16 -16.26 -4.39
C SER A 6 -2.25 -16.24 -3.16
N GLU A 7 -1.00 -16.68 -3.30
CA GLU A 7 0.00 -16.50 -2.25
C GLU A 7 0.28 -15.00 -2.08
N SER A 8 -0.03 -14.48 -0.89
CA SER A 8 0.27 -13.10 -0.52
C SER A 8 1.75 -13.01 -0.19
N ALA A 9 2.54 -12.31 -1.00
CA ALA A 9 3.90 -11.94 -0.62
C ALA A 9 3.85 -11.01 0.60
N THR A 10 4.26 -11.49 1.77
CA THR A 10 4.42 -10.67 2.97
C THR A 10 5.75 -9.94 2.89
N ILE A 11 5.70 -8.62 2.82
CA ILE A 11 6.91 -7.80 2.77
C ILE A 11 7.55 -7.78 4.16
N SER A 12 8.72 -8.40 4.31
CA SER A 12 9.58 -8.28 5.49
C SER A 12 10.87 -7.57 5.07
N PHE A 13 11.12 -6.37 5.62
CA PHE A 13 12.36 -5.63 5.38
C PHE A 13 13.24 -5.67 6.64
N SER A 14 14.45 -6.20 6.53
CA SER A 14 15.48 -6.10 7.57
C SER A 14 16.49 -5.01 7.19
N TYR A 15 16.62 -3.96 8.00
CA TYR A 15 17.63 -2.91 7.83
C TYR A 15 18.73 -3.08 8.88
N ALA A 16 20.00 -3.05 8.46
CA ALA A 16 21.15 -3.07 9.38
C ALA A 16 21.47 -1.66 9.90
N HIS A 17 21.82 -1.60 11.18
CA HIS A 17 21.78 -0.47 12.13
C HIS A 17 22.78 0.69 11.92
N GLN A 18 22.39 1.93 12.30
CA GLN A 18 23.03 2.69 13.40
C GLN A 18 22.10 3.80 13.93
N GLY A 19 22.01 3.90 15.28
CA GLY A 19 20.80 4.33 15.98
C GLY A 19 20.61 5.81 16.27
N VAL A 20 19.34 6.16 16.55
CA VAL A 20 18.93 7.24 17.44
C VAL A 20 17.67 6.79 18.19
N ARG A 21 17.67 6.99 19.52
CA ARG A 21 16.53 6.76 20.42
C ARG A 21 15.51 7.89 20.23
N GLY A 22 14.37 7.57 19.64
CA GLY A 22 13.17 8.39 19.65
C GLY A 22 12.00 7.51 19.27
N ALA A 23 11.09 7.23 20.21
CA ALA A 23 9.92 6.39 19.97
C ALA A 23 8.91 7.13 19.08
N HIS A 24 9.20 7.24 17.79
CA HIS A 24 8.19 7.56 16.79
C HIS A 24 7.53 6.23 16.41
N SER A 25 6.26 6.08 16.79
CA SER A 25 5.45 4.89 16.47
C SER A 25 5.25 4.79 14.95
N ALA A 26 6.23 4.23 14.24
CA ALA A 26 6.13 3.85 12.84
C ALA A 26 5.50 2.45 12.76
N THR A 27 4.25 2.33 13.22
CA THR A 27 3.49 1.06 13.25
C THR A 27 2.34 1.01 12.22
N ALA A 28 2.11 2.07 11.45
CA ALA A 28 0.85 2.22 10.74
C ALA A 28 0.63 1.20 9.59
N CYS A 29 1.69 0.62 9.03
CA CYS A 29 1.55 -0.44 8.03
C CYS A 29 2.03 -1.83 8.48
N SER A 30 2.65 -1.96 9.67
CA SER A 30 3.15 -3.26 10.14
C SER A 30 2.03 -4.24 10.51
N SER A 31 0.80 -3.77 10.70
CA SER A 31 -0.38 -4.60 10.98
C SER A 31 -1.23 -4.94 9.74
N SER A 32 -0.99 -4.28 8.60
CA SER A 32 -1.84 -4.39 7.41
C SER A 32 -1.10 -5.05 6.26
N GLN A 33 -1.58 -6.19 5.76
CA GLN A 33 -1.03 -6.81 4.56
C GLN A 33 -1.33 -5.96 3.32
N TRP A 34 -0.28 -5.65 2.55
CA TRP A 34 -0.36 -4.99 1.26
C TRP A 34 -0.02 -5.98 0.14
N ILE A 35 -0.88 -6.08 -0.87
CA ILE A 35 -0.63 -6.84 -2.07
C ILE A 35 0.10 -5.93 -3.06
N ILE A 36 1.27 -6.36 -3.53
CA ILE A 36 2.00 -5.65 -4.59
C ILE A 36 1.27 -5.92 -5.91
N ASP A 37 0.77 -4.87 -6.56
CA ASP A 37 -0.07 -4.99 -7.74
C ASP A 37 0.43 -4.06 -8.87
N SER A 38 0.77 -4.66 -10.01
CA SER A 38 1.16 -3.94 -11.23
C SER A 38 -0.05 -3.40 -12.01
N GLY A 39 -1.23 -3.97 -11.79
CA GLY A 39 -2.50 -3.52 -12.37
C GLY A 39 -3.16 -2.38 -11.58
N ALA A 40 -2.71 -2.10 -10.36
CA ALA A 40 -3.21 -0.99 -9.56
C ALA A 40 -2.58 0.34 -10.00
N THR A 41 -3.42 1.32 -10.34
CA THR A 41 -2.99 2.68 -10.66
C THR A 41 -2.50 3.45 -9.44
N ASP A 42 -3.16 3.25 -8.29
CA ASP A 42 -2.93 3.99 -7.05
C ASP A 42 -2.78 3.03 -5.86
N HIS A 43 -2.17 3.51 -4.77
CA HIS A 43 -2.23 2.82 -3.49
C HIS A 43 -3.66 2.88 -2.95
N MET A 44 -4.24 1.74 -2.56
CA MET A 44 -5.63 1.67 -2.14
C MET A 44 -5.80 0.87 -0.85
N THR A 45 -6.66 1.34 0.04
CA THR A 45 -6.99 0.66 1.30
C THR A 45 -8.49 0.75 1.60
N GLY A 46 -9.01 -0.30 2.22
CA GLY A 46 -10.37 -0.34 2.78
C GLY A 46 -10.52 0.39 4.09
N SER A 47 -9.41 0.67 4.77
CA SER A 47 -9.41 1.18 6.13
C SER A 47 -8.90 2.61 6.18
N ALA A 48 -9.62 3.46 6.93
CA ALA A 48 -9.12 4.76 7.34
C ALA A 48 -8.04 4.67 8.44
N THR A 49 -7.84 3.49 9.04
CA THR A 49 -6.79 3.29 10.03
C THR A 49 -5.40 3.30 9.38
N GLY A 50 -4.42 3.86 10.08
CA GLY A 50 -3.02 3.92 9.62
C GLY A 50 -2.66 5.17 8.79
N PHE A 51 -3.64 5.98 8.38
CA PHE A 51 -3.34 7.29 7.81
C PHE A 51 -2.75 8.22 8.87
N ALA A 52 -1.55 8.74 8.62
CA ALA A 52 -0.95 9.78 9.45
C ALA A 52 -1.37 11.19 8.99
N SER A 53 -1.79 11.31 7.73
CA SER A 53 -2.56 12.45 7.22
C SER A 53 -3.78 11.90 6.50
N TYR A 54 -4.93 12.55 6.71
CA TYR A 54 -6.18 12.14 6.07
C TYR A 54 -6.97 13.37 5.64
N SER A 55 -7.27 13.44 4.34
CA SER A 55 -8.17 14.41 3.74
C SER A 55 -9.44 13.70 3.32
N SER A 56 -10.55 14.00 4.00
CA SER A 56 -11.87 13.53 3.60
C SER A 56 -12.23 14.10 2.22
N LEU A 57 -12.72 13.24 1.33
CA LEU A 57 -13.23 13.65 0.03
C LEU A 57 -14.75 13.56 0.05
N SER A 58 -15.41 14.36 -0.78
CA SER A 58 -16.88 14.43 -0.85
C SER A 58 -17.55 13.15 -1.39
N GLY A 59 -16.78 12.07 -1.63
CA GLY A 59 -17.30 10.80 -2.14
C GLY A 59 -17.79 10.86 -3.59
N ARG A 60 -17.42 11.91 -4.35
CA ARG A 60 -17.81 12.05 -5.76
C ARG A 60 -16.99 11.15 -6.69
N ASP A 61 -15.73 10.97 -6.35
CA ASP A 61 -14.82 10.14 -7.13
C ASP A 61 -15.04 8.66 -6.82
N LYS A 62 -14.90 7.82 -7.85
CA LYS A 62 -15.10 6.38 -7.78
C LYS A 62 -13.90 5.65 -8.34
N VAL A 63 -13.63 4.50 -7.76
CA VAL A 63 -12.63 3.55 -8.21
C VAL A 63 -13.32 2.27 -8.65
N SER A 64 -12.89 1.71 -9.78
CA SER A 64 -13.30 0.38 -10.19
C SER A 64 -12.49 -0.64 -9.40
N ILE A 65 -13.18 -1.59 -8.79
CA ILE A 65 -12.58 -2.73 -8.08
C ILE A 65 -12.51 -3.91 -9.07
N VAL A 66 -11.67 -4.89 -8.75
CA VAL A 66 -11.43 -6.11 -9.54
C VAL A 66 -12.72 -6.88 -9.86
N ASP A 67 -13.75 -6.80 -9.00
CA ASP A 67 -15.05 -7.42 -9.23
C ASP A 67 -15.96 -6.64 -10.20
N GLY A 68 -15.44 -5.56 -10.80
CA GLY A 68 -16.17 -4.68 -11.70
C GLY A 68 -17.12 -3.71 -10.98
N SER A 69 -17.21 -3.77 -9.65
CA SER A 69 -18.01 -2.83 -8.87
C SER A 69 -17.27 -1.51 -8.69
N LEU A 70 -18.04 -0.44 -8.44
CA LEU A 70 -17.50 0.87 -8.12
C LEU A 70 -17.55 1.10 -6.61
N SER A 71 -16.42 1.48 -6.03
CA SER A 71 -16.36 2.03 -4.68
C SER A 71 -16.19 3.54 -4.71
N LEU A 72 -16.86 4.22 -3.77
CA LEU A 72 -16.59 5.63 -3.51
C LEU A 72 -15.20 5.77 -2.88
N ILE A 73 -14.52 6.87 -3.21
CA ILE A 73 -13.32 7.30 -2.49
C ILE A 73 -13.76 8.20 -1.33
N ALA A 74 -13.60 7.70 -0.10
CA ALA A 74 -13.96 8.43 1.11
C ALA A 74 -12.88 9.44 1.54
N GLY A 75 -11.64 9.23 1.13
CA GLY A 75 -10.55 10.14 1.44
C GLY A 75 -9.23 9.72 0.84
N LYS A 76 -8.21 10.53 1.09
CA LYS A 76 -6.83 10.26 0.69
C LYS A 76 -5.82 10.79 1.69
N GLY A 77 -4.60 10.30 1.62
CA GLY A 77 -3.53 10.76 2.50
C GLY A 77 -2.25 9.97 2.36
N PHE A 78 -1.45 9.92 3.43
CA PHE A 78 -0.24 9.10 3.47
C PHE A 78 -0.23 8.17 4.67
N ILE A 79 0.40 7.01 4.47
CA ILE A 79 0.56 5.96 5.48
C ILE A 79 2.06 5.71 5.68
N PRO A 80 2.62 6.01 6.85
CA PRO A 80 4.00 5.68 7.16
C PRO A 80 4.14 4.16 7.35
N CYS A 81 5.11 3.59 6.65
CA CYS A 81 5.57 2.23 6.83
C CYS A 81 6.92 2.21 7.55
N SER A 82 7.34 1.04 8.02
CA SER A 82 8.61 0.91 8.75
C SER A 82 9.82 1.39 7.94
N SER A 83 9.86 1.11 6.62
CA SER A 83 10.98 1.46 5.74
C SER A 83 10.58 2.31 4.52
N LEU A 84 9.30 2.68 4.40
CA LEU A 84 8.78 3.45 3.27
C LEU A 84 7.63 4.36 3.74
N THR A 85 7.20 5.31 2.91
CA THR A 85 5.97 6.07 3.16
C THR A 85 5.11 5.99 1.92
N LEU A 86 3.92 5.41 2.06
CA LEU A 86 2.95 5.37 0.97
C LEU A 86 2.26 6.73 0.89
N THR A 87 2.51 7.47 -0.18
CA THR A 87 1.89 8.76 -0.48
C THR A 87 0.64 8.58 -1.34
N LEU A 88 -0.29 9.54 -1.28
CA LEU A 88 -1.49 9.56 -2.13
C LEU A 88 -2.31 8.25 -2.06
N VAL A 89 -2.34 7.62 -0.88
CA VAL A 89 -3.16 6.43 -0.65
C VAL A 89 -4.63 6.82 -0.67
N LEU A 90 -5.43 6.11 -1.47
CA LEU A 90 -6.87 6.26 -1.56
C LEU A 90 -7.57 5.35 -0.55
N HIS A 91 -8.48 5.92 0.22
CA HIS A 91 -9.38 5.17 1.10
C HIS A 91 -10.71 4.91 0.39
N ALA A 92 -10.98 3.64 0.11
CA ALA A 92 -12.19 3.15 -0.54
C ALA A 92 -12.87 2.13 0.40
N PRO A 93 -13.92 2.50 1.16
CA PRO A 93 -14.45 1.68 2.26
C PRO A 93 -14.96 0.28 1.88
N LYS A 94 -15.33 0.06 0.60
CA LYS A 94 -15.76 -1.27 0.12
C LYS A 94 -14.60 -2.19 -0.25
N PHE A 95 -13.38 -1.68 -0.19
CA PHE A 95 -12.19 -2.40 -0.60
C PHE A 95 -11.73 -3.34 0.52
N THR A 96 -11.52 -4.62 0.21
CA THR A 96 -11.26 -5.64 1.24
C THR A 96 -9.78 -6.01 1.37
N ARG A 97 -8.95 -5.56 0.43
CA ARG A 97 -7.50 -5.82 0.38
C ARG A 97 -6.78 -4.49 0.19
N ASN A 98 -5.60 -4.35 0.77
CA ASN A 98 -4.79 -3.16 0.49
C ASN A 98 -3.90 -3.45 -0.71
N LEU A 99 -3.88 -2.52 -1.68
CA LEU A 99 -3.08 -2.65 -2.88
C LEU A 99 -1.96 -1.62 -2.89
N LEU A 100 -0.75 -2.10 -3.13
CA LEU A 100 0.42 -1.29 -3.37
C LEU A 100 0.62 -1.20 -4.89
N SER A 101 0.34 -0.04 -5.47
CA SER A 101 0.66 0.23 -6.88
C SER A 101 2.18 0.28 -7.08
N ILE A 102 2.68 -0.62 -7.93
CA ILE A 102 4.11 -0.63 -8.31
C ILE A 102 4.48 0.66 -9.05
N SER A 103 3.66 1.08 -10.02
CA SER A 103 3.94 2.28 -10.82
C SER A 103 3.99 3.52 -9.95
N HIS A 104 3.07 3.65 -8.99
CA HIS A 104 3.08 4.79 -8.08
C HIS A 104 4.34 4.78 -7.20
N LEU A 105 4.71 3.60 -6.66
CA LEU A 105 5.85 3.44 -5.78
C LEU A 105 7.19 3.73 -6.47
N ILE A 106 7.38 3.20 -7.69
CA ILE A 106 8.58 3.43 -8.51
C ILE A 106 8.77 4.94 -8.75
N ASN A 107 7.70 5.62 -9.15
CA ASN A 107 7.75 7.04 -9.47
C ASN A 107 7.94 7.92 -8.23
N SER A 108 7.28 7.59 -7.11
CA SER A 108 7.35 8.41 -5.89
C SER A 108 8.69 8.28 -5.16
N MET A 109 9.32 7.10 -5.20
CA MET A 109 10.58 6.85 -4.51
C MET A 109 11.80 6.87 -5.45
N ASN A 110 11.60 7.09 -6.75
CA ASN A 110 12.64 6.96 -7.77
C ASN A 110 13.40 5.62 -7.63
N CYS A 111 12.65 4.52 -7.48
CA CYS A 111 13.20 3.19 -7.24
C CYS A 111 12.90 2.23 -8.39
N SER A 112 13.65 1.13 -8.44
CA SER A 112 13.40 -0.01 -9.31
C SER A 112 12.83 -1.18 -8.50
N VAL A 113 11.98 -1.98 -9.14
CA VAL A 113 11.41 -3.21 -8.56
C VAL A 113 11.99 -4.41 -9.30
N THR A 114 12.54 -5.37 -8.56
CA THR A 114 13.05 -6.62 -9.12
C THR A 114 12.34 -7.81 -8.49
N PHE A 115 11.79 -8.68 -9.34
CA PHE A 115 11.13 -9.92 -8.93
C PHE A 115 12.13 -11.09 -9.00
N PHE A 116 12.38 -11.72 -7.86
CA PHE A 116 13.23 -12.91 -7.74
C PHE A 116 12.50 -13.93 -6.88
N PRO A 117 11.89 -14.99 -7.43
CA PRO A 117 11.10 -15.92 -6.63
C PRO A 117 11.87 -16.44 -5.39
N PRO A 118 11.33 -16.37 -4.17
CA PRO A 118 9.97 -15.91 -3.78
C PRO A 118 9.87 -14.42 -3.37
N CYS A 119 10.94 -13.64 -3.58
CA CYS A 119 11.14 -12.29 -3.09
C CYS A 119 10.84 -11.20 -4.14
N VAL A 120 10.53 -10.00 -3.63
CA VAL A 120 10.48 -8.76 -4.39
C VAL A 120 11.41 -7.75 -3.72
N PHE A 121 12.29 -7.13 -4.51
CA PHE A 121 13.26 -6.14 -4.02
C PHE A 121 12.97 -4.76 -4.60
N PHE A 122 13.04 -3.74 -3.75
CA PHE A 122 12.96 -2.33 -4.12
C PHE A 122 14.35 -1.71 -3.98
N ARG A 123 14.85 -1.04 -5.02
CA ARG A 123 16.20 -0.45 -5.04
C ARG A 123 16.16 0.99 -5.57
N THR A 124 16.56 1.93 -4.74
CA THR A 124 16.79 3.35 -5.07
C THR A 124 18.21 3.60 -5.56
#